data_AF-A0A7C8HUE7-F1
#
_entry.id   AF-A0A7C8HUE7-F1
#
_cell.length_a   1.000
_cell.length_b   1.000
_cell.length_c   1.000
_cell.angle_alpha   90.00
_cell.angle_beta   90.00
_cell.angle_gamma   90.00
#
_symmetry.space_group_name_H-M   'P 1'
#
loop_
_entity.id
_entity.type
_entity.pdbx_description
1 polymer ?
#
loop_
_entity_poly.entity_id
_entity_poly.type
_entity_poly.pdbx_seq_one_letter_code
_entity_poly.pdbx_strand_id
1 'polypeptide(L)'
;MITNTFLHIRGISKRQEEVLWQQGVTDWTLFAKDAPVSRPCALNDSVDALSSGDAEFFARALPKAEHYRIALEFPDDVMFLRVETTGSSLYYDSLTMIGWSFGKTYNVYVAGEDSSAFVEAIRRAKVVVTFNGTMHDCKFIQKHFPEMVLPSAHIDLRYCAKRAGLSGGRTAIEHAVGLVRLTATESPSVLWHRYRRGDSAALRRMITHNHADIEAQKVLQDACIARLYAKKSIPVAVRSSVRFAKSSSVIKWATATNYGFSSGIKISAYKGDQAPAVTYSQLQAEMSLDDVCVVGIDLVASEKRESGFCVLRGNIATTSRMKTDEDMIEAALVAGANLISIDSPLGIPHGRTTFWDDDIMREQYGITRECERVLKQRGISSYPCLIPSMQKLTQRGMGLAAKFKALGLEVIEGYPGGTQDILSIPRKQAGLADLIEGLIEFGITGQFTQGAVSQKEEAQVSSAITISPKKIRAKASWSQHVDNRTPLDGVSAKKISTQASSTKKTVTQKRIKISHDELDAITSAIVGLFYLCGRYEALGNAEEGYLIVPCLRGVSC
;
A
#
# COMPACT_ATOMS: atom_id res chain seq x y z
N MET A 1 -14.16 30.34 10.88
CA MET A 1 -13.47 29.60 11.99
C MET A 1 -12.08 30.14 12.29
N ILE A 2 -11.41 30.75 11.31
CA ILE A 2 -10.16 31.46 11.54
C ILE A 2 -10.40 32.68 12.44
N THR A 3 -11.50 33.40 12.19
CA THR A 3 -11.94 34.55 13.00
C THR A 3 -12.28 34.20 14.46
N ASN A 4 -12.41 32.92 14.79
CA ASN A 4 -12.76 32.41 16.12
C ASN A 4 -11.57 31.71 16.81
N THR A 5 -10.35 31.97 16.34
CA THR A 5 -9.13 31.54 17.03
C THR A 5 -8.17 32.71 17.17
N PHE A 6 -7.36 32.68 18.22
CA PHE A 6 -6.36 33.70 18.53
C PHE A 6 -4.93 33.12 18.51
N LEU A 7 -4.79 31.83 18.17
CA LEU A 7 -3.50 31.12 18.21
C LEU A 7 -2.48 31.59 17.16
N HIS A 8 -2.92 32.35 16.16
CA HIS A 8 -2.04 32.98 15.18
C HIS A 8 -1.39 34.26 15.75
N ILE A 9 -1.88 34.79 16.88
CA ILE A 9 -1.32 35.97 17.55
C ILE A 9 -0.21 35.51 18.49
N ARG A 10 1.00 36.04 18.29
CA ARG A 10 2.16 35.72 19.12
C ARG A 10 1.88 35.99 20.60
N GLY A 11 2.15 35.00 21.44
CA GLY A 11 1.98 35.10 22.89
C GLY A 11 0.59 34.68 23.40
N ILE A 12 -0.31 34.22 22.52
CA ILE A 12 -1.57 33.58 22.93
C ILE A 12 -1.43 32.06 22.84
N SER A 13 -1.44 31.41 23.99
CA SER A 13 -1.49 29.96 24.14
C SER A 13 -2.93 29.43 24.04
N LYS A 14 -3.07 28.11 23.86
CA LYS A 14 -4.37 27.43 23.88
C LYS A 14 -5.19 27.70 25.15
N ARG A 15 -4.52 27.69 26.30
CA ARG A 15 -5.17 28.00 27.58
C ARG A 15 -5.69 29.43 27.61
N GLN A 16 -4.95 30.39 27.07
CA GLN A 16 -5.41 31.78 27.01
C GLN A 16 -6.57 31.94 26.02
N GLU A 17 -6.55 31.25 24.88
CA GLU A 17 -7.70 31.21 23.95
C GLU A 17 -8.96 30.64 24.63
N GLU A 18 -8.84 29.56 25.40
CA GLU A 18 -9.96 29.00 26.15
C GLU A 18 -10.51 29.98 27.19
N VAL A 19 -9.64 30.71 27.91
CA VAL A 19 -10.03 31.75 28.86
C VAL A 19 -10.76 32.89 28.14
N LEU A 20 -10.28 33.34 26.97
CA LEU A 20 -10.95 34.37 26.17
C LEU A 20 -12.37 33.93 25.79
N TRP A 21 -12.55 32.69 25.35
CA TRP A 21 -13.88 32.16 25.06
C TRP A 21 -14.78 32.09 26.29
N GLN A 22 -14.26 31.71 27.46
CA GLN A 22 -15.01 31.69 28.72
C GLN A 22 -15.45 33.09 29.16
N GLN A 23 -14.68 34.12 28.79
CA GLN A 23 -15.01 35.53 29.02
C GLN A 23 -15.95 36.11 27.95
N GLY A 24 -16.38 35.31 26.96
CA GLY A 24 -17.27 35.74 25.88
C GLY A 24 -16.56 36.32 24.66
N VAL A 25 -15.23 36.45 24.68
CA VAL A 25 -14.42 36.93 23.56
C VAL A 25 -14.25 35.80 22.54
N THR A 26 -15.21 35.70 21.61
CA THR A 26 -15.37 34.54 20.71
C THR A 26 -14.90 34.79 19.28
N ASP A 27 -14.62 36.03 18.93
CA ASP A 27 -14.12 36.43 17.63
C ASP A 27 -13.16 37.63 17.71
N TRP A 28 -12.56 37.95 16.57
CA TRP A 28 -11.62 39.06 16.41
C TRP A 28 -12.24 40.44 16.71
N THR A 29 -13.53 40.64 16.43
CA THR A 29 -14.21 41.91 16.68
C THR A 29 -14.36 42.16 18.18
N LEU A 30 -14.74 41.13 18.93
CA LEU A 30 -14.81 41.18 20.38
C LEU A 30 -13.41 41.32 20.99
N PHE A 31 -12.44 40.59 20.46
CA PHE A 31 -11.06 40.67 20.92
C PHE A 31 -10.47 42.08 20.72
N ALA A 32 -10.76 42.74 19.60
CA ALA A 32 -10.28 44.10 19.35
C ALA A 32 -10.84 45.14 20.34
N LYS A 33 -12.01 44.89 20.93
CA LYS A 33 -12.63 45.78 21.93
C LYS A 33 -12.01 45.62 23.32
N ASP A 34 -11.67 44.38 23.70
CA ASP A 34 -11.23 44.03 25.05
C ASP A 34 -9.70 43.83 25.18
N ALA A 35 -8.96 43.84 24.07
CA ALA A 35 -7.52 43.56 24.08
C ALA A 35 -6.64 44.74 24.54
N PRO A 36 -5.49 44.48 25.18
CA PRO A 36 -4.48 45.50 25.48
C PRO A 36 -3.96 46.18 24.20
N VAL A 37 -3.66 47.48 24.30
CA VAL A 37 -3.28 48.41 23.20
C VAL A 37 -2.11 47.91 22.33
N SER A 38 -1.27 46.97 22.79
CA SER A 38 -0.11 46.44 22.04
C SER A 38 -0.40 45.24 21.13
N ARG A 39 -1.61 44.64 21.19
CA ARG A 39 -2.03 43.48 20.38
C ARG A 39 -2.82 43.75 19.08
N PRO A 40 -3.40 44.95 18.82
CA PRO A 40 -4.15 45.22 17.58
C PRO A 40 -3.35 45.08 16.28
N CYS A 41 -2.04 45.38 16.28
CA CYS A 41 -1.22 45.32 15.07
C CYS A 41 -1.16 43.91 14.45
N ALA A 42 -0.98 42.87 15.28
CA ALA A 42 -0.95 41.48 14.82
C ALA A 42 -2.33 40.97 14.35
N LEU A 43 -3.41 41.61 14.80
CA LEU A 43 -4.76 41.31 14.33
C LEU A 43 -5.01 41.92 12.95
N ASN A 44 -4.49 43.11 12.67
CA ASN A 44 -4.60 43.75 11.36
C ASN A 44 -3.99 42.88 10.26
N ASP A 45 -2.77 42.34 10.47
CA ASP A 45 -2.14 41.42 9.51
C ASP A 45 -3.03 40.20 9.21
N SER A 46 -3.73 39.70 10.23
CA SER A 46 -4.62 38.55 10.12
C SER A 46 -5.94 38.89 9.41
N VAL A 47 -6.46 40.09 9.62
CA VAL A 47 -7.62 40.63 8.90
C VAL A 47 -7.28 40.82 7.42
N ASP A 48 -6.12 41.41 7.12
CA ASP A 48 -5.64 41.62 5.76
C ASP A 48 -5.41 40.29 5.03
N ALA A 49 -4.77 39.32 5.70
CA ALA A 49 -4.58 37.97 5.18
C ALA A 49 -5.93 37.26 4.91
N LEU A 50 -6.91 37.39 5.81
CA LEU A 50 -8.23 36.80 5.59
C LEU A 50 -8.96 37.45 4.41
N SER A 51 -8.91 38.78 4.30
CA SER A 51 -9.58 39.55 3.25
C SER A 51 -9.01 39.25 1.85
N SER A 52 -7.70 39.01 1.76
CA SER A 52 -7.02 38.59 0.53
C SER A 52 -7.10 37.08 0.27
N GLY A 53 -7.65 36.31 1.22
CA GLY A 53 -7.76 34.86 1.12
C GLY A 53 -6.41 34.12 1.23
N ASP A 54 -5.40 34.74 1.86
CA ASP A 54 -4.07 34.19 2.09
C ASP A 54 -4.10 33.07 3.15
N ALA A 55 -4.39 31.85 2.69
CA ALA A 55 -4.33 30.66 3.53
C ALA A 55 -2.90 30.32 4.00
N GLU A 56 -1.88 30.74 3.26
CA GLU A 56 -0.47 30.48 3.55
C GLU A 56 -0.01 31.24 4.80
N PHE A 57 -0.49 32.48 4.99
CA PHE A 57 -0.32 33.22 6.24
C PHE A 57 -0.78 32.39 7.44
N PHE A 58 -2.00 31.85 7.40
CA PHE A 58 -2.54 31.05 8.50
C PHE A 58 -1.86 29.69 8.64
N ALA A 59 -1.41 29.09 7.54
CA ALA A 59 -0.65 27.84 7.57
C ALA A 59 0.66 27.99 8.35
N ARG A 60 1.34 29.15 8.19
CA ARG A 60 2.55 29.51 8.93
C ARG A 60 2.27 29.92 10.38
N ALA A 61 1.20 30.68 10.61
CA ALA A 61 0.91 31.25 11.93
C ALA A 61 0.23 30.26 12.89
N LEU A 62 -0.56 29.31 12.38
CA LEU A 62 -1.26 28.33 13.21
C LEU A 62 -0.47 27.03 13.39
N PRO A 63 -0.53 26.39 14.57
CA PRO A 63 -0.03 25.04 14.73
C PRO A 63 -0.71 24.07 13.75
N LYS A 64 0.02 23.09 13.19
CA LYS A 64 -0.53 22.09 12.25
C LYS A 64 -1.79 21.37 12.75
N ALA A 65 -1.94 21.22 14.06
CA ALA A 65 -3.13 20.62 14.69
C ALA A 65 -4.41 21.46 14.55
N GLU A 66 -4.29 22.73 14.14
CA GLU A 66 -5.38 23.70 13.97
C GLU A 66 -5.70 24.00 12.49
N HIS A 67 -4.95 23.42 11.54
CA HIS A 67 -5.14 23.65 10.09
C HIS A 67 -6.55 23.26 9.58
N TYR A 68 -7.30 22.43 10.32
CA TYR A 68 -8.72 22.18 10.02
C TYR A 68 -9.58 23.44 10.07
N ARG A 69 -9.18 24.48 10.81
CA ARG A 69 -9.85 25.78 10.83
C ARG A 69 -9.70 26.52 9.50
N ILE A 70 -8.55 26.37 8.83
CA ILE A 70 -8.29 26.93 7.49
C ILE A 70 -9.20 26.25 6.47
N ALA A 71 -9.31 24.91 6.53
CA ALA A 71 -10.22 24.17 5.66
C ALA A 71 -11.70 24.59 5.84
N LEU A 72 -12.11 24.91 7.07
CA LEU A 72 -13.46 25.39 7.37
C LEU A 72 -13.72 26.83 6.94
N GLU A 73 -12.67 27.62 6.72
CA GLU A 73 -12.77 29.00 6.22
C GLU A 73 -12.87 29.04 4.69
N PHE A 74 -12.11 28.18 4.00
CA PHE A 74 -12.06 28.13 2.54
C PHE A 74 -12.57 26.79 1.98
N PRO A 75 -13.83 26.39 2.25
CA PRO A 75 -14.31 25.03 1.95
C PRO A 75 -14.28 24.67 0.46
N ASP A 76 -14.41 25.65 -0.43
CA ASP A 76 -14.39 25.44 -1.89
C ASP A 76 -12.98 25.24 -2.47
N ASP A 77 -11.94 25.61 -1.70
CA ASP A 77 -10.52 25.49 -2.06
C ASP A 77 -9.82 24.37 -1.25
N VAL A 78 -10.60 23.49 -0.62
CA VAL A 78 -10.09 22.26 0.03
C VAL A 78 -10.02 21.13 -0.99
N MET A 79 -8.80 20.68 -1.26
CA MET A 79 -8.52 19.55 -2.13
C MET A 79 -8.43 18.27 -1.31
N PHE A 80 -9.36 17.34 -1.51
CA PHE A 80 -9.21 15.97 -1.02
C PHE A 80 -8.45 15.16 -2.06
N LEU A 81 -7.35 14.52 -1.67
CA LEU A 81 -6.40 13.90 -2.59
C LEU A 81 -6.09 12.45 -2.20
N ARG A 82 -5.93 11.59 -3.22
CA ARG A 82 -5.50 10.20 -3.06
C ARG A 82 -4.67 9.75 -4.26
N VAL A 83 -3.50 9.16 -4.02
CA VAL A 83 -2.65 8.57 -5.07
C VAL A 83 -2.78 7.05 -5.13
N GLU A 84 -2.73 6.47 -6.31
CA GLU A 84 -2.44 5.04 -6.47
C GLU A 84 -1.03 4.86 -7.01
N THR A 85 -0.39 3.78 -6.59
CA THR A 85 1.02 3.46 -6.85
C THR A 85 1.14 1.98 -7.20
N THR A 86 2.28 1.58 -7.78
CA THR A 86 2.57 0.15 -8.05
C THR A 86 2.79 -0.64 -6.75
N GLY A 87 3.14 0.04 -5.67
CA GLY A 87 3.38 -0.51 -4.34
C GLY A 87 3.70 0.60 -3.33
N SER A 88 4.32 0.26 -2.19
CA SER A 88 4.56 1.20 -1.08
C SER A 88 5.98 1.79 -1.02
N SER A 89 6.91 1.30 -1.85
CA SER A 89 8.31 1.70 -1.82
C SER A 89 8.56 2.97 -2.64
N LEU A 90 9.01 4.05 -2.02
CA LEU A 90 9.47 5.22 -2.79
C LEU A 90 10.72 4.94 -3.61
N TYR A 91 11.44 3.85 -3.32
CA TYR A 91 12.64 3.48 -4.07
C TYR A 91 12.27 2.72 -5.34
N TYR A 92 11.45 1.67 -5.22
CA TYR A 92 11.13 0.75 -6.32
C TYR A 92 9.81 1.07 -7.03
N ASP A 93 8.82 1.61 -6.31
CA ASP A 93 7.50 1.85 -6.87
C ASP A 93 7.35 3.22 -7.52
N SER A 94 6.38 3.28 -8.44
CA SER A 94 6.05 4.49 -9.17
C SER A 94 4.58 4.88 -8.94
N LEU A 95 4.32 6.17 -9.12
CA LEU A 95 2.96 6.71 -9.10
C LEU A 95 2.23 6.27 -10.37
N THR A 96 0.99 5.76 -10.22
CA THR A 96 0.17 5.32 -11.35
C THR A 96 -0.99 6.26 -11.62
N MET A 97 -1.57 6.85 -10.56
CA MET A 97 -2.73 7.73 -10.68
C MET A 97 -2.82 8.69 -9.50
N ILE A 98 -3.36 9.88 -9.72
CA ILE A 98 -3.76 10.82 -8.68
C ILE A 98 -5.21 11.19 -8.91
N GLY A 99 -6.08 10.89 -7.95
CA GLY A 99 -7.41 11.46 -7.92
C GLY A 99 -7.51 12.60 -6.92
N TRP A 100 -8.37 13.56 -7.23
CA TRP A 100 -8.66 14.66 -6.33
C TRP A 100 -10.10 15.14 -6.47
N SER A 101 -10.59 15.81 -5.44
CA SER A 101 -11.85 16.54 -5.52
C SER A 101 -11.80 17.91 -4.86
N PHE A 102 -12.52 18.85 -5.48
CA PHE A 102 -12.94 20.12 -4.89
C PHE A 102 -14.46 20.14 -4.85
N GLY A 103 -15.05 20.26 -3.66
CA GLY A 103 -16.50 20.19 -3.49
C GLY A 103 -17.09 18.98 -4.23
N LYS A 104 -17.97 19.25 -5.19
CA LYS A 104 -18.72 18.23 -5.96
C LYS A 104 -18.01 17.71 -7.21
N THR A 105 -16.79 18.15 -7.51
CA THR A 105 -16.07 17.78 -8.73
C THR A 105 -14.93 16.84 -8.40
N TYR A 106 -14.92 15.64 -8.99
CA TYR A 106 -13.80 14.72 -8.97
C TYR A 106 -13.06 14.77 -10.30
N ASN A 107 -11.73 14.77 -10.23
CA ASN A 107 -10.84 14.69 -11.38
C ASN A 107 -9.74 13.67 -11.09
N VAL A 108 -9.07 13.25 -12.15
CA VAL A 108 -8.02 12.25 -12.08
C VAL A 108 -6.93 12.54 -13.10
N TYR A 109 -5.70 12.23 -12.72
CA TYR A 109 -4.51 12.20 -13.54
C TYR A 109 -4.02 10.76 -13.55
N VAL A 110 -3.78 10.20 -14.73
CA VAL A 110 -3.20 8.86 -14.92
C VAL A 110 -1.78 9.02 -15.45
N ALA A 111 -0.83 8.25 -14.92
CA ALA A 111 0.56 8.33 -15.31
C ALA A 111 0.73 8.10 -16.83
N GLY A 112 1.46 9.02 -17.47
CA GLY A 112 1.65 9.03 -18.94
C GLY A 112 0.64 9.90 -19.70
N GLU A 113 -0.36 10.47 -19.02
CA GLU A 113 -1.27 11.46 -19.60
C GLU A 113 -0.81 12.91 -19.29
N ASP A 114 -1.55 13.90 -19.80
CA ASP A 114 -1.29 15.32 -19.50
C ASP A 114 -1.56 15.61 -18.01
N SER A 115 -0.60 16.25 -17.34
CA SER A 115 -0.67 16.57 -15.91
C SER A 115 -1.12 18.01 -15.63
N SER A 116 -1.32 18.83 -16.67
CA SER A 116 -1.60 20.27 -16.54
C SER A 116 -2.78 20.57 -15.62
N ALA A 117 -3.88 19.83 -15.76
CA ALA A 117 -5.06 19.98 -14.92
C ALA A 117 -4.79 19.68 -13.43
N PHE A 118 -3.94 18.70 -13.13
CA PHE A 118 -3.54 18.41 -11.76
C PHE A 118 -2.63 19.50 -11.19
N VAL A 119 -1.65 19.95 -11.98
CA VAL A 119 -0.71 21.02 -11.62
C VAL A 119 -1.44 22.33 -11.30
N GLU A 120 -2.44 22.70 -12.11
CA GLU A 120 -3.28 23.87 -11.85
C GLU A 120 -4.12 23.67 -10.59
N ALA A 121 -4.75 22.50 -10.44
CA ALA A 121 -5.59 22.18 -9.30
C ALA A 121 -4.84 22.23 -7.96
N ILE A 122 -3.65 21.64 -7.88
CA ILE A 122 -2.86 21.60 -6.64
C ILE A 122 -2.30 22.99 -6.29
N ARG A 123 -1.94 23.83 -7.28
CA ARG A 123 -1.52 25.23 -7.06
C ARG A 123 -2.67 26.11 -6.56
N ARG A 124 -3.88 25.86 -7.03
CA ARG A 124 -5.08 26.57 -6.58
C ARG A 124 -5.49 26.15 -5.16
N ALA A 125 -5.20 24.92 -4.73
CA ALA A 125 -5.62 24.39 -3.45
C ALA A 125 -5.08 25.23 -2.29
N LYS A 126 -5.96 25.72 -1.42
CA LYS A 126 -5.57 26.40 -0.18
C LYS A 126 -5.25 25.41 0.93
N VAL A 127 -5.89 24.24 0.91
CA VAL A 127 -5.66 23.16 1.87
C VAL A 127 -5.71 21.81 1.15
N VAL A 128 -4.74 20.95 1.42
CA VAL A 128 -4.76 19.55 0.96
C VAL A 128 -5.13 18.63 2.11
N VAL A 129 -6.10 17.74 1.87
CA VAL A 129 -6.52 16.71 2.81
C VAL A 129 -6.17 15.34 2.23
N THR A 130 -5.52 14.50 3.03
CA THR A 130 -5.12 13.13 2.65
C THR A 130 -5.30 12.18 3.82
N PHE A 131 -5.19 10.88 3.59
CA PHE A 131 -5.04 9.89 4.67
C PHE A 131 -3.65 9.25 4.59
N ASN A 132 -2.79 9.50 5.59
CA ASN A 132 -1.38 9.07 5.60
C ASN A 132 -0.52 9.69 4.48
N GLY A 133 -0.96 10.81 3.90
CA GLY A 133 -0.27 11.45 2.78
C GLY A 133 1.11 11.98 3.14
N THR A 134 1.38 12.34 4.40
CA THR A 134 2.70 12.80 4.85
C THR A 134 3.78 11.76 4.60
N MET A 135 3.43 10.48 4.78
CA MET A 135 4.35 9.36 4.64
C MET A 135 4.25 8.66 3.28
N HIS A 136 3.23 8.98 2.49
CA HIS A 136 2.89 8.27 1.26
C HIS A 136 2.54 9.22 0.11
N ASP A 137 1.30 9.70 0.02
CA ASP A 137 0.77 10.46 -1.13
C ASP A 137 1.65 11.65 -1.53
N CYS A 138 2.01 12.51 -0.56
CA CYS A 138 2.84 13.69 -0.82
C CYS A 138 4.26 13.30 -1.29
N LYS A 139 4.82 12.21 -0.78
CA LYS A 139 6.16 11.76 -1.16
C LYS A 139 6.20 11.18 -2.57
N PHE A 140 5.18 10.42 -2.96
CA PHE A 140 5.05 9.92 -4.33
C PHE A 140 4.78 11.05 -5.32
N ILE A 141 3.97 12.04 -4.95
CA ILE A 141 3.78 13.25 -5.76
C ILE A 141 5.11 14.00 -5.93
N GLN A 142 5.88 14.20 -4.86
CA GLN A 142 7.17 14.88 -4.96
C GLN A 142 8.19 14.08 -5.79
N LYS A 143 8.21 12.74 -5.68
CA LYS A 143 9.05 11.88 -6.52
C LYS A 143 8.69 12.03 -8.00
N HIS A 144 7.39 12.03 -8.31
CA HIS A 144 6.88 12.11 -9.68
C HIS A 144 6.95 13.53 -10.27
N PHE A 145 6.77 14.55 -9.44
CA PHE A 145 6.83 15.97 -9.80
C PHE A 145 7.82 16.70 -8.87
N PRO A 146 9.14 16.61 -9.11
CA PRO A 146 10.17 17.14 -8.20
C PRO A 146 10.05 18.64 -7.92
N GLU A 147 9.59 19.42 -8.89
CA GLU A 147 9.42 20.87 -8.79
C GLU A 147 8.06 21.30 -8.20
N MET A 148 7.18 20.34 -7.91
CA MET A 148 5.85 20.65 -7.37
C MET A 148 5.98 21.21 -5.96
N VAL A 149 5.35 22.36 -5.73
CA VAL A 149 5.17 22.93 -4.39
C VAL A 149 3.78 22.54 -3.90
N LEU A 150 3.72 21.77 -2.82
CA LEU A 150 2.46 21.43 -2.16
C LEU A 150 2.02 22.57 -1.23
N PRO A 151 0.71 22.85 -1.10
CA PRO A 151 0.21 23.84 -0.15
C PRO A 151 0.69 23.58 1.28
N SER A 152 1.07 24.64 2.00
CA SER A 152 1.61 24.50 3.36
C SER A 152 0.55 24.02 4.35
N ALA A 153 -0.72 24.36 4.11
CA ALA A 153 -1.84 23.83 4.88
C ALA A 153 -2.17 22.41 4.41
N HIS A 154 -1.71 21.43 5.18
CA HIS A 154 -1.94 20.01 4.93
C HIS A 154 -2.58 19.33 6.13
N ILE A 155 -3.71 18.67 5.88
CA ILE A 155 -4.43 17.88 6.88
C ILE A 155 -4.27 16.41 6.53
N ASP A 156 -3.34 15.76 7.22
CA ASP A 156 -3.24 14.30 7.21
C ASP A 156 -4.19 13.70 8.25
N LEU A 157 -5.23 13.04 7.74
CA LEU A 157 -6.30 12.44 8.52
C LEU A 157 -5.81 11.31 9.44
N ARG A 158 -4.68 10.66 9.16
CA ARG A 158 -4.11 9.67 10.09
C ARG A 158 -3.79 10.32 11.43
N TYR A 159 -3.11 11.47 11.39
CA TYR A 159 -2.74 12.21 12.60
C TYR A 159 -3.92 13.01 13.16
N CYS A 160 -4.80 13.53 12.30
CA CYS A 160 -6.01 14.23 12.71
C CYS A 160 -6.95 13.29 13.50
N ALA A 161 -7.20 12.09 12.99
CA ALA A 161 -8.00 11.06 13.64
C ALA A 161 -7.40 10.66 15.00
N LYS A 162 -6.08 10.45 15.07
CA LYS A 162 -5.38 10.19 16.35
C LYS A 162 -5.63 11.30 17.37
N ARG A 163 -5.51 12.56 16.98
CA ARG A 163 -5.80 13.72 17.86
C ARG A 163 -7.27 13.76 18.29
N ALA A 164 -8.18 13.41 17.40
CA ALA A 164 -9.62 13.28 17.64
C ALA A 164 -10.01 12.05 18.48
N GLY A 165 -9.05 11.24 18.94
CA GLY A 165 -9.30 10.05 19.76
C GLY A 165 -9.83 8.86 18.96
N LEU A 166 -9.41 8.72 17.71
CA LEU A 166 -9.61 7.53 16.88
C LEU A 166 -8.24 6.83 16.71
N SER A 167 -8.22 5.50 16.79
CA SER A 167 -6.98 4.71 16.72
C SER A 167 -7.14 3.48 15.84
N GLY A 168 -6.01 2.90 15.41
CA GLY A 168 -5.96 1.74 14.52
C GLY A 168 -5.63 2.11 13.07
N GLY A 169 -5.68 1.12 12.18
CA GLY A 169 -5.53 1.32 10.74
C GLY A 169 -6.74 2.03 10.11
N ARG A 170 -6.64 2.37 8.82
CA ARG A 170 -7.69 3.08 8.09
C ARG A 170 -9.07 2.42 8.24
N THR A 171 -9.15 1.11 8.01
CA THR A 171 -10.39 0.33 8.13
C THR A 171 -11.02 0.43 9.52
N ALA A 172 -10.21 0.36 10.59
CA ALA A 172 -10.71 0.48 11.96
C ALA A 172 -11.26 1.90 12.23
N ILE A 173 -10.57 2.93 11.74
CA ILE A 173 -11.01 4.33 11.87
C ILE A 173 -12.30 4.57 11.07
N GLU A 174 -12.39 4.05 9.85
CA GLU A 174 -13.60 4.15 9.01
C GLU A 174 -14.80 3.47 9.67
N HIS A 175 -14.61 2.26 10.19
CA HIS A 175 -15.66 1.56 10.94
C HIS A 175 -16.10 2.34 12.19
N ALA A 176 -15.14 2.93 12.93
CA ALA A 176 -15.43 3.73 14.12
C ALA A 176 -16.25 5.00 13.83
N VAL A 177 -16.25 5.50 12.58
CA VAL A 177 -17.11 6.61 12.14
C VAL A 177 -18.36 6.15 11.38
N GLY A 178 -18.61 4.84 11.31
CA GLY A 178 -19.79 4.25 10.68
C GLY A 178 -19.71 4.12 9.16
N LEU A 179 -18.51 4.20 8.56
CA LEU A 179 -18.32 3.90 7.15
C LEU A 179 -18.30 2.38 6.94
N VAL A 180 -19.06 1.92 5.95
CA VAL A 180 -19.09 0.52 5.52
C VAL A 180 -18.61 0.47 4.08
N ARG A 181 -17.52 -0.26 3.84
CA ARG A 181 -17.06 -0.55 2.48
C ARG A 181 -17.78 -1.79 1.97
N LEU A 182 -18.45 -1.66 0.83
CA LEU A 182 -18.83 -2.81 0.03
C LEU A 182 -17.52 -3.31 -0.57
N THR A 183 -17.09 -4.50 -0.17
CA THR A 183 -15.73 -5.01 -0.35
C THR A 183 -15.22 -4.84 -1.78
N ALA A 184 -14.11 -4.13 -1.91
CA ALA A 184 -13.23 -4.20 -3.07
C ALA A 184 -12.46 -5.52 -2.99
N THR A 185 -12.66 -6.43 -3.94
CA THR A 185 -11.91 -7.70 -3.98
C THR A 185 -10.51 -7.52 -4.57
N GLU A 186 -10.30 -6.49 -5.39
CA GLU A 186 -9.06 -6.28 -6.17
C GLU A 186 -8.29 -5.06 -5.65
N SER A 187 -6.97 -5.18 -5.54
CA SER A 187 -6.13 -4.04 -5.14
C SER A 187 -5.82 -3.12 -6.34
N PRO A 188 -5.60 -1.81 -6.13
CA PRO A 188 -5.26 -0.87 -7.20
C PRO A 188 -4.04 -1.28 -8.03
N SER A 189 -3.01 -1.88 -7.41
CA SER A 189 -1.81 -2.37 -8.12
C SER A 189 -2.15 -3.45 -9.17
N VAL A 190 -3.10 -4.34 -8.85
CA VAL A 190 -3.58 -5.39 -9.78
C VAL A 190 -4.42 -4.78 -10.89
N LEU A 191 -5.29 -3.83 -10.56
CA LEU A 191 -6.09 -3.13 -11.56
C LEU A 191 -5.19 -2.35 -12.54
N TRP A 192 -4.11 -1.74 -12.04
CA TRP A 192 -3.10 -1.11 -12.88
C TRP A 192 -2.41 -2.12 -13.80
N HIS A 193 -2.00 -3.27 -13.27
CA HIS A 193 -1.39 -4.34 -14.04
C HIS A 193 -2.30 -4.82 -15.19
N ARG A 194 -3.59 -5.04 -14.93
CA ARG A 194 -4.54 -5.44 -15.98
C ARG A 194 -4.84 -4.32 -16.97
N TYR A 195 -4.90 -3.07 -16.51
CA TYR A 195 -5.08 -1.92 -17.38
C TYR A 195 -3.96 -1.78 -18.40
N ARG A 196 -2.69 -1.96 -17.97
CA ARG A 196 -1.55 -1.97 -18.87
C ARG A 196 -1.85 -2.93 -20.03
N ARG A 197 -2.27 -4.16 -19.74
CA ARG A 197 -2.63 -5.23 -20.72
C ARG A 197 -3.92 -5.01 -21.53
N GLY A 198 -4.45 -3.80 -21.54
CA GLY A 198 -5.61 -3.44 -22.37
C GLY A 198 -6.96 -3.59 -21.67
N ASP A 199 -7.02 -4.04 -20.40
CA ASP A 199 -8.27 -4.04 -19.63
C ASP A 199 -8.64 -2.60 -19.19
N SER A 200 -9.27 -1.87 -20.10
CA SER A 200 -9.79 -0.52 -19.84
C SER A 200 -10.86 -0.51 -18.72
N ALA A 201 -11.53 -1.63 -18.47
CA ALA A 201 -12.48 -1.73 -17.36
C ALA A 201 -11.74 -1.79 -16.01
N ALA A 202 -10.52 -2.31 -15.95
CA ALA A 202 -9.69 -2.29 -14.74
C ALA A 202 -9.35 -0.84 -14.33
N LEU A 203 -8.95 0.04 -15.27
CA LEU A 203 -8.73 1.45 -14.96
C LEU A 203 -10.01 2.13 -14.47
N ARG A 204 -11.16 1.84 -15.09
CA ARG A 204 -12.47 2.33 -14.61
C ARG A 204 -12.74 1.93 -13.16
N ARG A 205 -12.48 0.66 -12.80
CA ARG A 205 -12.60 0.17 -11.42
C ARG A 205 -11.61 0.88 -10.50
N MET A 206 -10.37 1.09 -10.93
CA MET A 206 -9.33 1.75 -10.14
C MET A 206 -9.71 3.21 -9.80
N ILE A 207 -10.18 3.97 -10.79
CA ILE A 207 -10.68 5.34 -10.62
C ILE A 207 -11.87 5.36 -9.64
N THR A 208 -12.78 4.38 -9.75
CA THR A 208 -13.95 4.27 -8.86
C THR A 208 -13.54 4.01 -7.41
N HIS A 209 -12.54 3.15 -7.18
CA HIS A 209 -11.99 2.90 -5.84
C HIS A 209 -11.34 4.15 -5.24
N ASN A 210 -10.53 4.84 -6.03
CA ASN A 210 -9.87 6.06 -5.63
C ASN A 210 -10.88 7.18 -5.28
N HIS A 211 -11.94 7.33 -6.09
CA HIS A 211 -13.04 8.25 -5.79
C HIS A 211 -13.75 7.90 -4.47
N ALA A 212 -14.08 6.62 -4.24
CA ALA A 212 -14.68 6.18 -2.98
C ALA A 212 -13.78 6.48 -1.77
N ASP A 213 -12.46 6.35 -1.94
CA ASP A 213 -11.46 6.69 -0.93
C ASP A 213 -11.48 8.19 -0.58
N ILE A 214 -11.62 9.05 -1.57
CA ILE A 214 -11.71 10.51 -1.39
C ILE A 214 -13.02 10.90 -0.70
N GLU A 215 -14.13 10.28 -1.07
CA GLU A 215 -15.42 10.52 -0.40
C GLU A 215 -15.39 10.05 1.06
N ALA A 216 -14.71 8.94 1.35
CA ALA A 216 -14.47 8.51 2.72
C ALA A 216 -13.62 9.53 3.51
N GLN A 217 -12.61 10.16 2.90
CA GLN A 217 -11.81 11.20 3.54
C GLN A 217 -12.66 12.42 3.93
N LYS A 218 -13.66 12.82 3.14
CA LYS A 218 -14.60 13.91 3.49
C LYS A 218 -15.38 13.60 4.76
N VAL A 219 -15.91 12.37 4.86
CA VAL A 219 -16.62 11.89 6.05
C VAL A 219 -15.70 11.84 7.27
N LEU A 220 -14.48 11.34 7.10
CA LEU A 220 -13.47 11.27 8.15
C LEU A 220 -13.08 12.67 8.66
N GLN A 221 -12.92 13.64 7.76
CA GLN A 221 -12.63 15.03 8.12
C GLN A 221 -13.75 15.62 8.98
N ASP A 222 -15.01 15.49 8.55
CA ASP A 222 -16.17 15.96 9.32
C ASP A 222 -16.25 15.31 10.71
N ALA A 223 -16.02 13.99 10.80
CA ALA A 223 -16.02 13.25 12.06
C ALA A 223 -14.87 13.69 12.98
N CYS A 224 -13.66 13.91 12.44
CA CYS A 224 -12.52 14.41 13.19
C CYS A 224 -12.82 15.81 13.75
N ILE A 225 -13.35 16.72 12.94
CA ILE A 225 -13.72 18.08 13.37
C ILE A 225 -14.74 18.03 14.51
N ALA A 226 -15.81 17.24 14.37
CA ALA A 226 -16.83 17.12 15.40
C ALA A 226 -16.26 16.62 16.75
N ARG A 227 -15.37 15.62 16.71
CA ARG A 227 -14.70 15.10 17.90
C ARG A 227 -13.70 16.10 18.48
N LEU A 228 -12.97 16.85 17.64
CA LEU A 228 -12.08 17.91 18.10
C LEU A 228 -12.83 19.05 18.78
N TYR A 229 -14.01 19.42 18.27
CA TYR A 229 -14.89 20.40 18.92
C TYR A 229 -15.29 19.98 20.33
N ALA A 230 -15.69 18.72 20.51
CA ALA A 230 -16.02 18.17 21.82
C ALA A 230 -14.79 18.12 22.73
N LYS A 231 -13.67 17.58 22.23
CA LYS A 231 -12.44 17.37 23.01
C LYS A 231 -11.76 18.66 23.47
N LYS A 232 -11.84 19.72 22.67
CA LYS A 232 -11.26 21.05 22.98
C LYS A 232 -12.29 22.00 23.58
N SER A 233 -13.48 21.52 23.94
CA SER A 233 -14.55 22.34 24.50
C SER A 233 -14.85 23.61 23.68
N ILE A 234 -14.74 23.55 22.35
CA ILE A 234 -14.96 24.73 21.50
C ILE A 234 -16.43 25.16 21.64
N PRO A 235 -16.72 26.44 21.96
CA PRO A 235 -18.08 26.91 22.17
C PRO A 235 -18.99 26.61 20.99
N VAL A 236 -20.23 26.19 21.24
CA VAL A 236 -21.17 25.85 20.15
C VAL A 236 -21.41 27.03 19.21
N ALA A 237 -21.50 28.24 19.77
CA ALA A 237 -21.72 29.48 19.03
C ALA A 237 -20.67 29.76 17.94
N VAL A 238 -19.42 29.29 18.12
CA VAL A 238 -18.37 29.51 17.13
C VAL A 238 -18.20 28.34 16.15
N ARG A 239 -18.82 27.18 16.37
CA ARG A 239 -18.58 25.99 15.52
C ARG A 239 -19.10 26.20 14.11
N SER A 240 -18.25 25.95 13.11
CA SER A 240 -18.69 25.99 11.70
C SER A 240 -19.74 24.93 11.36
N SER A 241 -20.70 25.34 10.53
CA SER A 241 -21.74 24.50 9.94
C SER A 241 -21.28 23.75 8.68
N VAL A 242 -20.09 24.04 8.15
CA VAL A 242 -19.51 23.38 6.97
C VAL A 242 -19.41 21.88 7.21
N ARG A 243 -19.83 21.10 6.21
CA ARG A 243 -19.72 19.63 6.18
C ARG A 243 -19.24 19.20 4.82
N PHE A 244 -18.00 18.72 4.73
CA PHE A 244 -17.39 18.34 3.46
C PHE A 244 -18.10 17.13 2.83
N ALA A 245 -18.61 16.22 3.65
CA ALA A 245 -19.36 15.05 3.18
C ALA A 245 -20.72 15.41 2.54
N LYS A 246 -21.26 16.62 2.75
CA LYS A 246 -22.48 17.08 2.04
C LYS A 246 -22.20 17.47 0.58
N SER A 247 -20.94 17.76 0.26
CA SER A 247 -20.48 18.07 -1.10
C SER A 247 -19.84 16.84 -1.73
N SER A 248 -20.60 15.73 -1.78
CA SER A 248 -20.11 14.53 -2.45
C SER A 248 -19.84 14.79 -3.92
N SER A 249 -18.66 14.35 -4.37
CA SER A 249 -18.25 14.51 -5.75
C SER A 249 -18.79 13.39 -6.62
N VAL A 250 -18.90 13.66 -7.92
CA VAL A 250 -19.36 12.69 -8.92
C VAL A 250 -18.30 12.45 -9.98
N ILE A 251 -18.13 11.19 -10.37
CA ILE A 251 -17.28 10.85 -11.51
C ILE A 251 -18.05 11.19 -12.79
N LYS A 252 -17.53 12.15 -13.56
CA LYS A 252 -18.09 12.51 -14.88
C LYS A 252 -17.30 11.78 -15.96
N TRP A 253 -17.85 10.69 -16.49
CA TRP A 253 -17.23 9.98 -17.62
C TRP A 253 -17.50 10.71 -18.94
N ALA A 254 -16.52 10.74 -19.84
CA ALA A 254 -16.74 11.24 -21.20
C ALA A 254 -17.69 10.30 -21.99
N THR A 255 -18.62 10.88 -22.76
CA THR A 255 -19.56 10.15 -23.64
C THR A 255 -19.18 10.34 -25.11
N ALA A 256 -19.57 9.38 -25.97
CA ALA A 256 -19.31 9.41 -27.42
C ALA A 256 -19.78 10.70 -28.12
N THR A 257 -20.86 11.31 -27.63
CA THR A 257 -21.44 12.57 -28.14
C THR A 257 -20.65 13.83 -27.77
N ASN A 258 -19.72 13.76 -26.82
CA ASN A 258 -18.87 14.87 -26.36
C ASN A 258 -17.40 14.72 -26.77
N TYR A 259 -17.10 13.89 -27.79
CA TYR A 259 -15.78 13.85 -28.43
C TYR A 259 -15.53 15.14 -29.24
N GLY A 260 -15.29 16.23 -28.52
CA GLY A 260 -15.08 17.58 -29.06
C GLY A 260 -15.13 18.66 -27.98
N PHE A 261 -15.90 18.43 -26.90
CA PHE A 261 -16.03 19.36 -25.75
C PHE A 261 -15.62 18.68 -24.44
N SER A 262 -14.57 19.23 -23.82
CA SER A 262 -13.70 18.70 -22.77
C SER A 262 -14.31 18.66 -21.35
N SER A 263 -15.37 17.89 -21.07
CA SER A 263 -15.97 17.91 -19.71
C SER A 263 -15.99 16.60 -18.92
N GLY A 264 -15.40 15.50 -19.41
CA GLY A 264 -15.42 14.21 -18.71
C GLY A 264 -14.11 13.43 -18.76
N ILE A 265 -13.91 12.56 -17.77
CA ILE A 265 -12.79 11.62 -17.65
C ILE A 265 -12.86 10.64 -18.81
N LYS A 266 -11.79 10.62 -19.61
CA LYS A 266 -11.59 9.67 -20.71
C LYS A 266 -10.78 8.49 -20.20
N ILE A 267 -11.08 7.30 -20.72
CA ILE A 267 -10.25 6.12 -20.49
C ILE A 267 -9.49 5.87 -21.79
N SER A 268 -8.21 6.22 -21.77
CA SER A 268 -7.29 6.00 -22.88
C SER A 268 -6.76 4.57 -22.84
N ALA A 269 -6.45 3.99 -24.00
CA ALA A 269 -5.60 2.81 -24.03
C ALA A 269 -4.23 3.14 -23.42
N TYR A 270 -3.63 2.17 -22.72
CA TYR A 270 -2.30 2.36 -22.15
C TYR A 270 -1.27 2.54 -23.29
N LYS A 271 -0.45 3.59 -23.18
CA LYS A 271 0.54 3.96 -24.21
C LYS A 271 1.97 3.53 -23.90
N GLY A 272 2.23 3.03 -22.68
CA GLY A 272 3.56 2.62 -22.25
C GLY A 272 3.89 1.17 -22.66
N ASP A 273 5.11 0.74 -22.32
CA ASP A 273 5.55 -0.63 -22.55
C ASP A 273 4.80 -1.62 -21.62
N GLN A 274 4.38 -2.73 -22.21
CA GLN A 274 3.64 -3.79 -21.54
C GLN A 274 4.56 -4.75 -20.79
N ALA A 275 5.85 -4.73 -21.12
CA ALA A 275 6.81 -5.70 -20.61
C ALA A 275 7.12 -5.51 -19.11
N PRO A 276 7.61 -6.57 -18.44
CA PRO A 276 8.37 -6.47 -17.21
C PRO A 276 9.54 -5.49 -17.36
N ALA A 277 10.04 -4.94 -16.25
CA ALA A 277 11.14 -3.99 -16.29
C ALA A 277 12.41 -4.58 -16.96
N VAL A 278 12.61 -5.89 -16.85
CA VAL A 278 13.65 -6.69 -17.51
C VAL A 278 13.06 -8.04 -17.92
N THR A 279 13.40 -8.55 -19.10
CA THR A 279 13.02 -9.90 -19.56
C THR A 279 14.20 -10.87 -19.53
N TYR A 280 13.91 -12.17 -19.56
CA TYR A 280 14.89 -13.25 -19.66
C TYR A 280 15.80 -13.05 -20.88
N SER A 281 15.24 -12.71 -22.04
CA SER A 281 16.03 -12.47 -23.26
C SER A 281 17.02 -11.33 -23.11
N GLN A 282 16.70 -10.30 -22.31
CA GLN A 282 17.64 -9.23 -22.00
C GLN A 282 18.77 -9.71 -21.09
N LEU A 283 18.48 -10.54 -20.07
CA LEU A 283 19.53 -11.16 -19.24
C LEU A 283 20.41 -12.12 -20.05
N GLN A 284 19.80 -12.94 -20.90
CA GLN A 284 20.49 -13.89 -21.78
C GLN A 284 21.41 -13.18 -22.78
N ALA A 285 21.07 -11.96 -23.21
CA ALA A 285 21.91 -11.16 -24.08
C ALA A 285 23.18 -10.65 -23.37
N GLU A 286 23.17 -10.56 -22.04
CA GLU A 286 24.34 -10.15 -21.24
C GLU A 286 25.24 -11.33 -20.86
N MET A 287 24.64 -12.49 -20.55
CA MET A 287 25.35 -13.74 -20.26
C MET A 287 24.55 -14.93 -20.79
N SER A 288 25.22 -15.92 -21.39
CA SER A 288 24.54 -17.17 -21.77
C SER A 288 23.96 -17.87 -20.55
N LEU A 289 22.63 -18.01 -20.52
CA LEU A 289 21.88 -18.64 -19.44
C LEU A 289 21.36 -20.04 -19.79
N ASP A 290 21.44 -20.47 -21.05
CA ASP A 290 20.78 -21.71 -21.51
C ASP A 290 21.33 -22.98 -20.84
N ASP A 291 22.62 -22.96 -20.50
CA ASP A 291 23.30 -24.06 -19.81
C ASP A 291 23.28 -23.93 -18.28
N VAL A 292 22.69 -22.86 -17.75
CA VAL A 292 22.61 -22.59 -16.32
C VAL A 292 21.41 -23.30 -15.70
N CYS A 293 21.66 -23.98 -14.58
CA CYS A 293 20.68 -24.61 -13.73
C CYS A 293 20.65 -23.89 -12.36
N VAL A 294 19.59 -23.12 -12.09
CA VAL A 294 19.36 -22.51 -10.78
C VAL A 294 18.26 -23.27 -10.06
N VAL A 295 18.49 -23.59 -8.79
CA VAL A 295 17.45 -24.12 -7.91
C VAL A 295 16.90 -23.00 -7.03
N GLY A 296 15.60 -22.77 -7.09
CA GLY A 296 14.88 -21.86 -6.20
C GLY A 296 14.06 -22.62 -5.16
N ILE A 297 14.11 -22.18 -3.91
CA ILE A 297 13.43 -22.82 -2.78
C ILE A 297 12.59 -21.79 -2.03
N ASP A 298 11.28 -22.00 -1.92
CA ASP A 298 10.39 -21.30 -0.97
C ASP A 298 10.24 -22.16 0.28
N LEU A 299 11.08 -21.89 1.29
CA LEU A 299 11.29 -22.78 2.42
C LEU A 299 10.22 -22.57 3.49
N VAL A 300 9.65 -23.66 4.00
CA VAL A 300 8.79 -23.61 5.18
C VAL A 300 9.53 -24.03 6.45
N ALA A 301 9.13 -23.48 7.61
CA ALA A 301 9.83 -23.67 8.89
C ALA A 301 9.94 -25.12 9.41
N SER A 302 9.21 -26.08 8.84
CA SER A 302 9.16 -27.46 9.34
C SER A 302 8.97 -28.45 8.20
N GLU A 303 9.73 -29.54 8.23
CA GLU A 303 9.65 -30.64 7.27
C GLU A 303 8.31 -31.40 7.29
N LYS A 304 7.46 -31.15 8.29
CA LYS A 304 6.08 -31.67 8.30
C LYS A 304 5.22 -31.04 7.20
N ARG A 305 5.63 -29.90 6.67
CA ARG A 305 4.98 -29.19 5.57
C ARG A 305 5.91 -29.18 4.37
N GLU A 306 5.30 -29.16 3.19
CA GLU A 306 6.03 -29.09 1.93
C GLU A 306 6.48 -27.65 1.67
N SER A 307 7.73 -27.49 1.26
CA SER A 307 8.30 -26.27 0.68
C SER A 307 8.05 -26.25 -0.83
N GLY A 308 8.04 -25.07 -1.42
CA GLY A 308 8.10 -24.92 -2.88
C GLY A 308 9.52 -25.16 -3.37
N PHE A 309 9.68 -25.93 -4.44
CA PHE A 309 10.98 -26.21 -5.04
C PHE A 309 10.90 -26.04 -6.55
N CYS A 310 11.87 -25.33 -7.13
CA CYS A 310 11.96 -25.10 -8.57
C CYS A 310 13.36 -25.45 -9.06
N VAL A 311 13.43 -26.26 -10.12
CA VAL A 311 14.62 -26.39 -10.97
C VAL A 311 14.39 -25.55 -12.21
N LEU A 312 15.21 -24.53 -12.41
CA LEU A 312 15.17 -23.63 -13.56
C LEU A 312 16.41 -23.86 -14.44
N ARG A 313 16.19 -24.45 -15.62
CA ARG A 313 17.23 -24.66 -16.64
C ARG A 313 17.05 -23.66 -17.77
N GLY A 314 17.96 -22.69 -17.89
CA GLY A 314 17.72 -21.51 -18.72
C GLY A 314 16.41 -20.83 -18.32
N ASN A 315 15.42 -20.84 -19.22
CA ASN A 315 14.08 -20.32 -18.96
C ASN A 315 13.00 -21.39 -18.69
N ILE A 316 13.37 -22.67 -18.56
CA ILE A 316 12.41 -23.78 -18.37
C ILE A 316 12.34 -24.15 -16.88
N ALA A 317 11.21 -23.86 -16.25
CA ALA A 317 10.94 -24.15 -14.84
C ALA A 317 10.21 -25.49 -14.66
N THR A 318 10.77 -26.34 -13.80
CA THR A 318 10.11 -27.54 -13.28
C THR A 318 9.89 -27.35 -11.78
N THR A 319 8.63 -27.40 -11.34
CA THR A 319 8.26 -27.19 -9.93
C THR A 319 7.86 -28.48 -9.26
N SER A 320 8.07 -28.54 -7.95
CA SER A 320 7.62 -29.63 -7.09
C SER A 320 7.45 -29.15 -5.65
N ARG A 321 6.90 -30.04 -4.81
CA ARG A 321 6.67 -29.82 -3.38
C ARG A 321 7.54 -30.82 -2.62
N MET A 322 8.44 -30.33 -1.78
CA MET A 322 9.42 -31.16 -1.07
C MET A 322 9.35 -30.93 0.44
N LYS A 323 9.45 -32.01 1.23
CA LYS A 323 9.30 -31.94 2.69
C LYS A 323 10.63 -31.76 3.39
N THR A 324 11.55 -32.69 3.16
CA THR A 324 12.81 -32.81 3.90
C THR A 324 13.91 -32.01 3.23
N ASP A 325 14.90 -31.62 4.02
CA ASP A 325 16.13 -31.01 3.50
C ASP A 325 16.89 -32.00 2.59
N GLU A 326 16.89 -33.29 2.95
CA GLU A 326 17.60 -34.34 2.21
C GLU A 326 17.04 -34.52 0.79
N ASP A 327 15.70 -34.52 0.63
CA ASP A 327 15.05 -34.63 -0.69
C ASP A 327 15.41 -33.43 -1.58
N MET A 328 15.46 -32.22 -1.00
CA MET A 328 15.83 -31.00 -1.74
C MET A 328 17.29 -31.04 -2.17
N ILE A 329 18.18 -31.53 -1.29
CA ILE A 329 19.59 -31.67 -1.59
C ILE A 329 19.82 -32.68 -2.70
N GLU A 330 19.22 -33.86 -2.60
CA GLU A 330 19.32 -34.91 -3.63
C GLU A 330 18.82 -34.37 -4.97
N ALA A 331 17.64 -33.74 -4.99
CA ALA A 331 17.07 -33.20 -6.22
C ALA A 331 17.94 -32.12 -6.86
N ALA A 332 18.55 -31.22 -6.07
CA ALA A 332 19.45 -30.19 -6.58
C ALA A 332 20.75 -30.77 -7.16
N LEU A 333 21.30 -31.81 -6.52
CA LEU A 333 22.48 -32.52 -7.02
C LEU A 333 22.19 -33.28 -8.31
N VAL A 334 21.08 -34.02 -8.37
CA VAL A 334 20.63 -34.71 -9.58
C VAL A 334 20.36 -33.70 -10.70
N ALA A 335 19.85 -32.52 -10.37
CA ALA A 335 19.66 -31.46 -11.34
C ALA A 335 20.98 -30.85 -11.84
N GLY A 336 22.11 -31.07 -11.18
CA GLY A 336 23.38 -30.41 -11.50
C GLY A 336 23.27 -28.89 -11.32
N ALA A 337 22.71 -28.45 -10.19
CA ALA A 337 22.53 -27.04 -9.90
C ALA A 337 23.87 -26.28 -9.90
N ASN A 338 23.92 -25.15 -10.60
CA ASN A 338 25.04 -24.20 -10.52
C ASN A 338 24.91 -23.29 -9.30
N LEU A 339 23.68 -22.98 -8.89
CA LEU A 339 23.38 -22.06 -7.80
C LEU A 339 22.08 -22.46 -7.09
N ILE A 340 22.07 -22.33 -5.76
CA ILE A 340 20.86 -22.46 -4.92
C ILE A 340 20.43 -21.09 -4.40
N SER A 341 19.18 -20.70 -4.65
CA SER A 341 18.54 -19.53 -4.07
C SER A 341 17.45 -19.95 -3.09
N ILE A 342 17.57 -19.52 -1.83
CA ILE A 342 16.64 -19.89 -0.75
C ILE A 342 15.87 -18.66 -0.26
N ASP A 343 14.54 -18.72 -0.28
CA ASP A 343 13.65 -17.74 0.36
C ASP A 343 13.54 -18.03 1.87
N SER A 344 14.61 -17.73 2.58
CA SER A 344 14.67 -17.80 4.04
C SER A 344 15.87 -16.99 4.53
N PRO A 345 15.79 -16.32 5.70
CA PRO A 345 16.97 -15.71 6.30
C PRO A 345 18.10 -16.73 6.48
N LEU A 346 19.27 -16.43 5.90
CA LEU A 346 20.49 -17.23 5.97
C LEU A 346 21.51 -16.66 6.97
N GLY A 347 21.07 -15.77 7.85
CA GLY A 347 21.86 -15.21 8.94
C GLY A 347 20.98 -14.65 10.05
N ILE A 348 21.63 -14.27 11.16
CA ILE A 348 21.01 -13.63 12.32
C ILE A 348 21.71 -12.28 12.61
N PRO A 349 21.11 -11.38 13.41
CA PRO A 349 21.74 -10.09 13.72
C PRO A 349 23.12 -10.26 14.36
N HIS A 350 24.08 -9.42 13.99
CA HIS A 350 25.44 -9.51 14.47
C HIS A 350 25.45 -9.38 16.00
N GLY A 351 26.17 -10.28 16.68
CA GLY A 351 26.21 -10.38 18.13
C GLY A 351 25.16 -11.31 18.76
N ARG A 352 24.14 -11.75 18.01
CA ARG A 352 23.24 -12.83 18.46
C ARG A 352 23.97 -14.17 18.46
N THR A 353 23.66 -15.01 19.45
CA THR A 353 24.27 -16.33 19.63
C THR A 353 23.30 -17.48 19.32
N THR A 354 22.00 -17.24 19.45
CA THR A 354 20.94 -18.20 19.13
C THR A 354 19.77 -17.53 18.42
N PHE A 355 18.88 -18.36 17.86
CA PHE A 355 17.66 -17.93 17.18
C PHE A 355 16.54 -17.51 18.14
N TRP A 356 16.65 -17.86 19.41
CA TRP A 356 15.51 -17.90 20.33
C TRP A 356 15.41 -16.62 21.17
N ASP A 357 14.25 -16.41 21.80
CA ASP A 357 14.02 -15.20 22.59
C ASP A 357 14.76 -15.20 23.94
N ASP A 358 15.29 -16.34 24.39
CA ASP A 358 16.09 -16.50 25.62
C ASP A 358 17.60 -16.26 25.42
N ASP A 359 18.03 -15.85 24.22
CA ASP A 359 19.39 -15.40 23.96
C ASP A 359 19.75 -14.18 24.82
N ILE A 360 20.79 -14.29 25.64
CA ILE A 360 21.29 -13.22 26.51
C ILE A 360 21.67 -11.96 25.73
N MET A 361 22.00 -12.09 24.45
CA MET A 361 22.40 -11.00 23.56
C MET A 361 21.22 -10.30 22.88
N ARG A 362 19.98 -10.79 23.08
CA ARG A 362 18.78 -10.26 22.44
C ARG A 362 18.51 -8.80 22.76
N GLU A 363 18.68 -8.38 24.02
CA GLU A 363 18.41 -6.99 24.42
C GLU A 363 19.37 -6.00 23.73
N GLN A 364 20.62 -6.42 23.53
CA GLN A 364 21.65 -5.58 22.92
C GLN A 364 21.53 -5.52 21.39
N TYR A 365 21.33 -6.65 20.72
CA TYR A 365 21.40 -6.72 19.25
C TYR A 365 20.05 -6.91 18.55
N GLY A 366 18.98 -7.18 19.30
CA GLY A 366 17.62 -7.25 18.79
C GLY A 366 17.35 -8.49 17.92
N ILE A 367 16.45 -8.34 16.95
CA ILE A 367 15.89 -9.43 16.13
C ILE A 367 15.92 -9.16 14.62
N THR A 368 16.58 -8.09 14.19
CA THR A 368 16.56 -7.58 12.81
C THR A 368 17.98 -7.35 12.33
N ARG A 369 18.33 -7.87 11.15
CA ARG A 369 19.60 -7.64 10.46
C ARG A 369 19.59 -6.33 9.68
N GLU A 370 20.75 -5.92 9.22
CA GLU A 370 20.96 -4.74 8.40
C GLU A 370 20.17 -4.81 7.09
N CYS A 371 20.11 -5.97 6.42
CA CYS A 371 19.36 -6.13 5.18
C CYS A 371 17.87 -5.80 5.34
N GLU A 372 17.22 -6.25 6.43
CA GLU A 372 15.81 -5.93 6.69
C GLU A 372 15.62 -4.46 7.09
N ARG A 373 16.59 -3.85 7.77
CA ARG A 373 16.55 -2.40 8.07
C ARG A 373 16.61 -1.59 6.78
N VAL A 374 17.51 -1.95 5.86
CA VAL A 374 17.65 -1.29 4.55
C VAL A 374 16.37 -1.46 3.73
N LEU A 375 15.82 -2.67 3.63
CA LEU A 375 14.53 -2.91 2.95
C LEU A 375 13.41 -2.05 3.54
N LYS A 376 13.30 -2.01 4.88
CA LYS A 376 12.30 -1.19 5.57
C LYS A 376 12.48 0.31 5.31
N GLN A 377 13.71 0.81 5.30
CA GLN A 377 14.00 2.21 4.94
C GLN A 377 13.59 2.52 3.50
N ARG A 378 13.75 1.56 2.60
CA ARG A 378 13.30 1.64 1.20
C ARG A 378 11.81 1.42 1.03
N GLY A 379 11.06 1.11 2.09
CA GLY A 379 9.61 0.90 2.02
C GLY A 379 9.17 -0.46 1.46
N ILE A 380 10.09 -1.43 1.41
CA ILE A 380 9.76 -2.84 1.21
C ILE A 380 9.54 -3.50 2.58
N SER A 381 8.42 -4.21 2.72
CA SER A 381 8.09 -4.90 3.95
C SER A 381 8.83 -6.24 4.06
N SER A 382 9.85 -6.30 4.91
CA SER A 382 10.44 -7.56 5.38
C SER A 382 10.15 -7.78 6.87
N TYR A 383 9.93 -9.04 7.25
CA TYR A 383 9.81 -9.42 8.66
C TYR A 383 11.20 -9.52 9.28
N PRO A 384 11.41 -9.09 10.53
CA PRO A 384 12.66 -9.36 11.22
C PRO A 384 12.94 -10.87 11.27
N CYS A 385 14.16 -11.29 10.95
CA CYS A 385 14.48 -12.72 10.83
C CYS A 385 14.29 -13.51 12.13
N LEU A 386 14.26 -12.86 13.31
CA LEU A 386 14.05 -13.52 14.60
C LEU A 386 12.74 -13.13 15.31
N ILE A 387 11.70 -12.64 14.60
CA ILE A 387 10.35 -12.66 15.20
C ILE A 387 9.95 -14.11 15.51
N PRO A 388 9.11 -14.39 16.53
CA PRO A 388 8.82 -15.76 16.97
C PRO A 388 8.35 -16.72 15.85
N SER A 389 7.58 -16.22 14.88
CA SER A 389 7.12 -17.02 13.74
C SER A 389 8.22 -17.36 12.73
N MET A 390 9.33 -16.63 12.72
CA MET A 390 10.45 -16.76 11.78
C MET A 390 11.63 -17.56 12.34
N GLN A 391 11.81 -17.64 13.66
CA GLN A 391 13.00 -18.25 14.29
C GLN A 391 13.31 -19.67 13.77
N LYS A 392 12.29 -20.53 13.67
CA LYS A 392 12.44 -21.89 13.12
C LYS A 392 12.76 -21.91 11.62
N LEU A 393 12.21 -20.97 10.86
CA LEU A 393 12.49 -20.84 9.43
C LEU A 393 13.93 -20.38 9.21
N THR A 394 14.39 -19.38 9.98
CA THR A 394 15.77 -18.89 9.96
C THR A 394 16.76 -19.99 10.36
N GLN A 395 16.47 -20.73 11.43
CA GLN A 395 17.28 -21.89 11.83
C GLN A 395 17.38 -22.93 10.70
N ARG A 396 16.25 -23.30 10.10
CA ARG A 396 16.22 -24.28 9.01
C ARG A 396 16.94 -23.77 7.76
N GLY A 397 16.72 -22.51 7.38
CA GLY A 397 17.36 -21.87 6.23
C GLY A 397 18.88 -21.88 6.35
N MET A 398 19.42 -21.42 7.49
CA MET A 398 20.85 -21.46 7.77
C MET A 398 21.41 -22.90 7.75
N GLY A 399 20.68 -23.86 8.34
CA GLY A 399 21.09 -25.26 8.34
C GLY A 399 21.13 -25.87 6.93
N LEU A 400 20.08 -25.67 6.14
CA LEU A 400 20.00 -26.14 4.76
C LEU A 400 21.07 -25.51 3.87
N ALA A 401 21.30 -24.20 4.00
CA ALA A 401 22.38 -23.51 3.28
C ALA A 401 23.76 -24.06 3.64
N ALA A 402 24.01 -24.36 4.92
CA ALA A 402 25.28 -24.96 5.34
C ALA A 402 25.47 -26.38 4.75
N LYS A 403 24.41 -27.20 4.70
CA LYS A 403 24.44 -28.53 4.07
C LYS A 403 24.80 -28.43 2.58
N PHE A 404 24.17 -27.51 1.83
CA PHE A 404 24.50 -27.27 0.42
C PHE A 404 25.94 -26.79 0.20
N LYS A 405 26.40 -25.81 1.00
CA LYS A 405 27.78 -25.29 0.92
C LYS A 405 28.82 -26.38 1.22
N ALA A 406 28.55 -27.27 2.17
CA ALA A 406 29.43 -28.40 2.47
C ALA A 406 29.58 -29.39 1.30
N LEU A 407 28.61 -29.41 0.39
CA LEU A 407 28.63 -30.21 -0.85
C LEU A 407 29.25 -29.45 -2.04
N GLY A 408 29.80 -28.25 -1.80
CA GLY A 408 30.46 -27.43 -2.83
C GLY A 408 29.52 -26.60 -3.70
N LEU A 409 28.23 -26.52 -3.34
CA LEU A 409 27.26 -25.69 -4.05
C LEU A 409 27.28 -24.25 -3.55
N GLU A 410 27.18 -23.31 -4.48
CA GLU A 410 26.98 -21.89 -4.15
C GLU A 410 25.53 -21.65 -3.69
N VAL A 411 25.36 -20.86 -2.63
CA VAL A 411 24.04 -20.60 -2.03
C VAL A 411 23.88 -19.13 -1.70
N ILE A 412 22.76 -18.56 -2.12
CA ILE A 412 22.34 -17.19 -1.84
C ILE A 412 21.01 -17.14 -1.09
N GLU A 413 20.82 -16.07 -0.33
CA GLU A 413 19.52 -15.69 0.23
C GLU A 413 18.75 -14.88 -0.82
N GLY A 414 17.72 -15.49 -1.40
CA GLY A 414 16.85 -14.82 -2.38
C GLY A 414 15.64 -14.21 -1.71
N TYR A 415 15.12 -13.11 -2.25
CA TYR A 415 13.89 -12.50 -1.76
C TYR A 415 12.82 -12.34 -2.85
N PRO A 416 11.98 -13.37 -3.08
CA PRO A 416 10.94 -13.40 -4.11
C PRO A 416 9.98 -12.21 -4.07
N GLY A 417 9.48 -11.86 -2.87
CA GLY A 417 8.53 -10.76 -2.73
C GLY A 417 9.13 -9.41 -3.16
N GLY A 418 10.37 -9.11 -2.74
CA GLY A 418 11.07 -7.90 -3.19
C GLY A 418 11.38 -7.94 -4.68
N THR A 419 11.71 -9.11 -5.21
CA THR A 419 11.97 -9.33 -6.65
C THR A 419 10.73 -9.07 -7.49
N GLN A 420 9.56 -9.55 -7.07
CA GLN A 420 8.29 -9.28 -7.71
C GLN A 420 8.01 -7.76 -7.79
N ASP A 421 8.23 -7.04 -6.68
CA ASP A 421 8.08 -5.57 -6.67
C ASP A 421 9.05 -4.88 -7.63
N ILE A 422 10.34 -5.25 -7.59
CA ILE A 422 11.40 -4.65 -8.40
C ILE A 422 11.15 -4.89 -9.89
N LEU A 423 10.80 -6.11 -10.28
CA LEU A 423 10.60 -6.49 -11.68
C LEU A 423 9.20 -6.13 -12.21
N SER A 424 8.33 -5.58 -11.35
CA SER A 424 6.92 -5.31 -11.66
C SER A 424 6.12 -6.58 -12.03
N ILE A 425 6.48 -7.72 -11.44
CA ILE A 425 5.74 -8.98 -11.54
C ILE A 425 4.70 -9.01 -10.41
N PRO A 426 3.41 -9.32 -10.68
CA PRO A 426 2.40 -9.36 -9.63
C PRO A 426 2.75 -10.34 -8.50
N ARG A 427 2.63 -9.90 -7.26
CA ARG A 427 2.78 -10.80 -6.10
C ARG A 427 1.65 -11.81 -6.02
N LYS A 428 1.86 -12.91 -5.30
CA LYS A 428 0.83 -13.92 -5.03
C LYS A 428 -0.49 -13.38 -4.47
N GLN A 429 -0.47 -12.27 -3.72
CA GLN A 429 -1.69 -11.64 -3.17
C GLN A 429 -2.55 -10.97 -4.25
N ALA A 430 -2.01 -10.71 -5.44
CA ALA A 430 -2.77 -10.25 -6.60
C ALA A 430 -3.69 -11.33 -7.16
N GLY A 431 -3.29 -12.59 -6.97
CA GLY A 431 -3.90 -13.76 -7.60
C GLY A 431 -2.83 -14.62 -8.27
N LEU A 432 -3.05 -15.94 -8.27
CA LEU A 432 -2.12 -16.89 -8.88
C LEU A 432 -2.01 -16.68 -10.40
N ALA A 433 -3.12 -16.34 -11.05
CA ALA A 433 -3.17 -16.12 -12.49
C ALA A 433 -2.33 -14.92 -12.94
N ASP A 434 -2.40 -13.79 -12.22
CA ASP A 434 -1.63 -12.59 -12.54
C ASP A 434 -0.11 -12.84 -12.31
N LEU A 435 0.27 -13.61 -11.27
CA LEU A 435 1.68 -14.02 -11.07
C LEU A 435 2.19 -14.95 -12.19
N ILE A 436 1.38 -15.95 -12.61
CA ILE A 436 1.76 -16.83 -13.73
C ILE A 436 1.96 -16.02 -15.02
N GLU A 437 1.05 -15.10 -15.33
CA GLU A 437 1.15 -14.23 -16.51
C GLU A 437 2.42 -13.37 -16.46
N GLY A 438 2.74 -12.78 -15.31
CA GLY A 438 3.98 -12.02 -15.13
C GLY A 438 5.26 -12.86 -15.29
N LEU A 439 5.27 -14.12 -14.82
CA LEU A 439 6.40 -15.03 -15.02
C LEU A 439 6.57 -15.45 -16.48
N ILE A 440 5.47 -15.67 -17.20
CA ILE A 440 5.48 -15.97 -18.64
C ILE A 440 6.03 -14.80 -19.43
N GLU A 441 5.60 -13.58 -19.12
CA GLU A 441 6.09 -12.38 -19.80
C GLU A 441 7.53 -12.03 -19.47
N PHE A 442 8.00 -12.36 -18.26
CA PHE A 442 9.43 -12.33 -17.97
C PHE A 442 10.20 -13.26 -18.91
N GLY A 443 9.57 -14.34 -19.38
CA GLY A 443 10.13 -15.27 -20.35
C GLY A 443 10.31 -16.68 -19.82
N ILE A 444 9.79 -16.99 -18.62
CA ILE A 444 9.84 -18.33 -18.04
C ILE A 444 8.74 -19.20 -18.66
N THR A 445 9.11 -20.43 -19.01
CA THR A 445 8.21 -21.46 -19.52
C THR A 445 8.22 -22.67 -18.58
N GLY A 446 7.21 -23.54 -18.67
CA GLY A 446 7.15 -24.75 -17.85
C GLY A 446 5.74 -25.25 -17.58
N GLN A 447 5.61 -26.28 -16.74
CA GLN A 447 4.32 -26.92 -16.44
C GLN A 447 3.33 -25.98 -15.74
N PHE A 448 3.83 -24.98 -14.99
CA PHE A 448 3.01 -23.99 -14.28
C PHE A 448 2.09 -23.17 -15.20
N THR A 449 2.47 -23.03 -16.49
CA THR A 449 1.72 -22.25 -17.48
C THR A 449 0.32 -22.83 -17.76
N GLN A 450 0.13 -24.15 -17.60
CA GLN A 450 -1.17 -24.81 -17.79
C GLN A 450 -2.20 -24.44 -16.69
N GLY A 451 -1.72 -23.95 -15.54
CA GLY A 451 -2.57 -23.47 -14.44
C GLY A 451 -3.31 -22.16 -14.75
N ALA A 452 -2.79 -21.33 -15.67
CA ALA A 452 -3.37 -20.03 -16.01
C ALA A 452 -4.78 -20.12 -16.63
N VAL A 453 -5.02 -21.15 -17.46
CA VAL A 453 -6.29 -21.34 -18.17
C VAL A 453 -7.40 -21.78 -17.22
N SER A 454 -7.08 -22.65 -16.25
CA SER A 454 -8.09 -23.23 -15.33
C SER A 454 -8.62 -22.23 -14.29
N GLN A 455 -7.87 -21.17 -13.96
CA GLN A 455 -8.26 -20.21 -12.92
C GLN A 455 -8.88 -18.91 -13.45
N LYS A 456 -8.61 -18.52 -14.71
CA LYS A 456 -9.33 -17.40 -15.36
C LYS A 456 -10.84 -17.70 -15.46
N GLU A 457 -11.23 -18.97 -15.66
CA GLU A 457 -12.64 -19.42 -15.65
C GLU A 457 -13.31 -19.29 -14.27
N GLU A 458 -12.63 -19.63 -13.17
CA GLU A 458 -13.18 -19.53 -11.81
C GLU A 458 -13.29 -18.07 -11.31
N ALA A 459 -12.30 -17.22 -11.64
CA ALA A 459 -12.29 -15.82 -11.24
C ALA A 459 -13.42 -15.01 -11.90
N GLN A 460 -13.74 -15.27 -13.18
CA GLN A 460 -14.82 -14.59 -13.90
C GLN A 460 -16.20 -14.83 -13.25
N VAL A 461 -16.48 -16.05 -12.77
CA VAL A 461 -17.76 -16.40 -12.13
C VAL A 461 -17.95 -15.68 -10.79
N SER A 462 -16.87 -15.38 -10.07
CA SER A 462 -16.93 -14.65 -8.78
C SER A 462 -17.11 -13.13 -8.90
N SER A 463 -16.80 -12.56 -10.07
CA SER A 463 -16.72 -11.11 -10.29
C SER A 463 -18.05 -10.43 -10.65
N ALA A 464 -19.12 -11.20 -10.82
CA ALA A 464 -20.44 -10.69 -11.20
C ALA A 464 -21.22 -10.08 -10.00
N ILE A 465 -20.69 -9.02 -9.40
CA ILE A 465 -21.45 -8.18 -8.45
C ILE A 465 -21.20 -6.71 -8.81
N THR A 466 -22.21 -6.11 -9.45
CA THR A 466 -22.22 -4.71 -9.89
C THR A 466 -22.26 -3.75 -8.69
N ILE A 467 -21.28 -2.84 -8.60
CA ILE A 467 -21.25 -1.76 -7.60
C ILE A 467 -22.19 -0.63 -8.05
N SER A 468 -23.19 -0.31 -7.23
CA SER A 468 -24.04 0.88 -7.41
C SER A 468 -23.60 2.00 -6.46
N PRO A 469 -23.38 3.26 -6.91
CA PRO A 469 -22.84 4.34 -6.07
C PRO A 469 -23.77 4.89 -4.97
N LYS A 470 -24.83 4.18 -4.57
CA LYS A 470 -25.87 4.72 -3.67
C LYS A 470 -25.91 4.02 -2.33
N LYS A 471 -25.19 4.59 -1.35
CA LYS A 471 -25.61 4.90 0.04
C LYS A 471 -24.41 4.91 0.99
N ILE A 472 -23.67 6.03 1.01
CA ILE A 472 -22.98 6.46 2.23
C ILE A 472 -24.06 7.18 3.07
N ARG A 473 -24.59 6.53 4.11
CA ARG A 473 -25.44 7.18 5.11
C ARG A 473 -24.74 7.09 6.45
N ALA A 474 -24.35 8.23 7.01
CA ALA A 474 -24.04 8.33 8.43
C ALA A 474 -25.31 7.96 9.21
N LYS A 475 -25.25 6.93 10.07
CA LYS A 475 -26.35 6.64 10.99
C LYS A 475 -26.44 7.77 12.01
N ALA A 476 -27.60 8.40 12.07
CA ALA A 476 -27.99 9.29 13.16
C ALA A 476 -28.62 8.43 14.27
N SER A 477 -27.91 8.27 15.39
CA SER A 477 -28.44 8.27 16.76
C SER A 477 -27.36 7.78 17.72
N TRP A 478 -26.90 8.65 18.61
CA TRP A 478 -26.25 8.27 19.85
C TRP A 478 -27.09 8.86 20.97
N SER A 479 -27.89 8.01 21.59
CA SER A 479 -28.53 8.28 22.86
C SER A 479 -28.85 6.95 23.55
N GLN A 480 -28.18 6.76 24.69
CA GLN A 480 -28.54 5.95 25.86
C GLN A 480 -28.14 4.46 25.97
N HIS A 481 -27.60 4.17 27.17
CA HIS A 481 -27.45 2.92 27.95
C HIS A 481 -26.40 1.88 27.52
N VAL A 482 -25.36 1.58 28.31
CA VAL A 482 -25.24 0.95 29.66
C VAL A 482 -25.43 -0.57 29.64
N ASP A 483 -24.29 -1.28 29.72
CA ASP A 483 -23.94 -2.48 30.51
C ASP A 483 -24.88 -3.71 30.59
N ASN A 484 -24.43 -4.87 30.09
CA ASN A 484 -24.10 -6.09 30.88
C ASN A 484 -24.03 -7.40 30.05
N ARG A 485 -22.90 -8.12 30.23
CA ARG A 485 -22.73 -9.56 30.58
C ARG A 485 -23.52 -10.70 29.87
N THR A 486 -22.76 -11.45 29.06
CA THR A 486 -22.54 -12.94 29.04
C THR A 486 -23.67 -13.94 28.67
N PRO A 487 -23.29 -15.17 28.21
CA PRO A 487 -23.88 -15.89 27.08
C PRO A 487 -24.68 -17.13 27.49
N LEU A 488 -25.36 -17.81 26.55
CA LEU A 488 -25.67 -19.24 26.63
C LEU A 488 -26.01 -19.83 25.23
N ASP A 489 -25.19 -20.81 24.85
CA ASP A 489 -25.47 -22.13 24.25
C ASP A 489 -26.58 -22.35 23.21
N GLY A 490 -26.13 -22.91 22.07
CA GLY A 490 -26.51 -24.26 21.61
C GLY A 490 -27.91 -24.47 21.01
N VAL A 491 -27.96 -24.90 19.75
CA VAL A 491 -28.65 -26.14 19.31
C VAL A 491 -28.28 -26.43 17.85
N SER A 492 -27.87 -27.67 17.63
CA SER A 492 -27.60 -28.34 16.36
C SER A 492 -28.89 -28.84 15.71
N ALA A 493 -29.00 -28.78 14.38
CA ALA A 493 -30.01 -29.52 13.62
C ALA A 493 -29.36 -30.28 12.45
N LYS A 494 -29.75 -31.56 12.37
CA LYS A 494 -29.19 -32.65 11.58
C LYS A 494 -29.52 -32.58 10.08
N LYS A 495 -28.55 -33.10 9.33
CA LYS A 495 -28.63 -33.96 8.13
C LYS A 495 -30.04 -34.31 7.61
N ILE A 496 -30.25 -34.07 6.32
CA ILE A 496 -31.05 -34.93 5.44
C ILE A 496 -30.19 -35.31 4.23
N SER A 497 -30.11 -36.61 4.01
CA SER A 497 -29.47 -37.32 2.91
C SER A 497 -30.41 -37.46 1.72
N THR A 498 -29.87 -37.44 0.50
CA THR A 498 -30.33 -38.29 -0.60
C THR A 498 -29.19 -38.51 -1.59
N GLN A 499 -28.89 -39.79 -1.84
CA GLN A 499 -28.00 -40.28 -2.89
C GLN A 499 -28.76 -40.35 -4.21
N ALA A 500 -28.07 -40.07 -5.32
CA ALA A 500 -28.33 -40.74 -6.60
C ALA A 500 -27.03 -40.79 -7.40
N SER A 501 -26.59 -42.01 -7.69
CA SER A 501 -25.44 -42.39 -8.49
C SER A 501 -25.69 -42.20 -9.98
N SER A 502 -24.70 -41.70 -10.74
CA SER A 502 -24.44 -42.24 -12.07
C SER A 502 -22.97 -42.07 -12.45
N THR A 503 -22.35 -43.19 -12.76
CA THR A 503 -20.96 -43.40 -13.13
C THR A 503 -20.79 -43.07 -14.62
N LYS A 504 -20.03 -42.03 -14.94
CA LYS A 504 -19.34 -41.90 -16.23
C LYS A 504 -17.85 -41.64 -15.94
N LYS A 505 -17.05 -42.69 -16.06
CA LYS A 505 -15.58 -42.59 -16.06
C LYS A 505 -15.15 -41.93 -17.37
N THR A 506 -15.14 -40.61 -17.38
CA THR A 506 -14.35 -39.84 -18.34
C THR A 506 -12.94 -39.77 -17.77
N VAL A 507 -11.95 -40.30 -18.50
CA VAL A 507 -10.52 -40.13 -18.19
C VAL A 507 -10.25 -38.63 -18.14
N THR A 508 -10.28 -38.07 -16.93
CA THR A 508 -10.04 -36.66 -16.69
C THR A 508 -8.52 -36.53 -16.62
N GLN A 509 -7.91 -35.87 -17.60
CA GLN A 509 -6.55 -35.37 -17.46
C GLN A 509 -6.50 -34.60 -16.13
N LYS A 510 -5.69 -35.10 -15.19
CA LYS A 510 -5.60 -34.58 -13.83
C LYS A 510 -5.05 -33.15 -13.94
N ARG A 511 -5.93 -32.14 -13.85
CA ARG A 511 -5.56 -30.72 -13.87
C ARG A 511 -4.48 -30.48 -12.82
N ILE A 512 -3.30 -30.01 -13.25
CA ILE A 512 -2.18 -29.70 -12.35
C ILE A 512 -2.54 -28.40 -11.61
N LYS A 513 -2.82 -28.51 -10.31
CA LYS A 513 -3.08 -27.36 -9.44
C LYS A 513 -1.75 -26.90 -8.84
N ILE A 514 -1.15 -25.86 -9.41
CA ILE A 514 0.07 -25.28 -8.87
C ILE A 514 -0.23 -24.43 -7.63
N SER A 515 0.70 -24.45 -6.68
CA SER A 515 0.61 -23.70 -5.42
C SER A 515 1.35 -22.36 -5.46
N HIS A 516 1.06 -21.47 -4.51
CA HIS A 516 1.79 -20.21 -4.36
C HIS A 516 3.27 -20.43 -4.07
N ASP A 517 3.58 -21.40 -3.22
CA ASP A 517 4.95 -21.70 -2.79
C ASP A 517 5.83 -22.14 -3.99
N GLU A 518 5.25 -22.89 -4.94
CA GLU A 518 5.95 -23.27 -6.18
C GLU A 518 6.26 -22.07 -7.08
N LEU A 519 5.35 -21.08 -7.18
CA LEU A 519 5.60 -19.88 -7.98
C LEU A 519 6.61 -18.93 -7.32
N ASP A 520 6.62 -18.86 -5.99
CA ASP A 520 7.65 -18.12 -5.26
C ASP A 520 9.01 -18.83 -5.37
N ALA A 521 9.04 -20.17 -5.44
CA ALA A 521 10.25 -20.92 -5.77
C ALA A 521 10.79 -20.61 -7.18
N ILE A 522 9.92 -20.46 -8.19
CA ILE A 522 10.34 -19.97 -9.53
C ILE A 522 10.94 -18.57 -9.40
N THR A 523 10.26 -17.68 -8.69
CA THR A 523 10.74 -16.30 -8.48
C THR A 523 12.09 -16.28 -7.74
N SER A 524 12.30 -17.17 -6.77
CA SER A 524 13.59 -17.35 -6.09
C SER A 524 14.68 -17.79 -7.07
N ALA A 525 14.38 -18.71 -7.99
CA ALA A 525 15.33 -19.10 -9.04
C ALA A 525 15.66 -17.93 -9.99
N ILE A 526 14.70 -17.05 -10.29
CA ILE A 526 14.95 -15.82 -11.06
C ILE A 526 15.96 -14.91 -10.33
N VAL A 527 15.91 -14.80 -9.00
CA VAL A 527 16.93 -14.06 -8.23
C VAL A 527 18.33 -14.61 -8.51
N GLY A 528 18.46 -15.93 -8.57
CA GLY A 528 19.71 -16.58 -8.92
C GLY A 528 20.20 -16.26 -10.34
N LEU A 529 19.30 -16.13 -11.33
CA LEU A 529 19.70 -15.68 -12.67
C LEU A 529 20.30 -14.26 -12.63
N PHE A 530 19.66 -13.32 -11.92
CA PHE A 530 20.20 -11.96 -11.76
C PHE A 530 21.54 -11.95 -11.02
N TYR A 531 21.69 -12.80 -10.00
CA TYR A 531 22.96 -12.96 -9.27
C TYR A 531 24.09 -13.41 -10.20
N LEU A 532 23.87 -14.45 -11.00
CA LEU A 532 24.87 -14.98 -11.94
C LEU A 532 25.20 -13.99 -13.06
N CYS A 533 24.23 -13.21 -13.52
CA CYS A 533 24.46 -12.11 -14.47
C CYS A 533 25.15 -10.88 -13.86
N GLY A 534 25.44 -10.85 -12.55
CA GLY A 534 26.00 -9.67 -11.87
C GLY A 534 25.03 -8.48 -11.77
N ARG A 535 23.73 -8.69 -12.02
CA ARG A 535 22.68 -7.67 -11.97
C ARG A 535 21.91 -7.72 -10.67
N TYR A 536 22.62 -7.63 -9.56
CA TYR A 536 22.01 -7.72 -8.24
C TYR A 536 22.52 -6.65 -7.29
N GLU A 537 21.80 -6.46 -6.21
CA GLU A 537 22.23 -5.69 -5.06
C GLU A 537 22.26 -6.61 -3.85
N ALA A 538 23.41 -6.63 -3.16
CA ALA A 538 23.61 -7.36 -1.92
C ALA A 538 23.25 -6.47 -0.74
N LEU A 539 22.11 -6.72 -0.09
CA LEU A 539 21.67 -5.97 1.08
C LEU A 539 22.17 -6.67 2.35
N GLY A 540 22.87 -5.94 3.23
CA GLY A 540 23.42 -6.50 4.47
C GLY A 540 24.93 -6.28 4.58
N ASN A 541 25.59 -7.19 5.28
CA ASN A 541 27.04 -7.15 5.52
C ASN A 541 27.59 -8.58 5.69
N ALA A 542 28.91 -8.71 5.74
CA ALA A 542 29.58 -10.00 5.86
C ALA A 542 29.27 -10.74 7.19
N GLU A 543 28.95 -10.02 8.26
CA GLU A 543 28.70 -10.59 9.60
C GLU A 543 27.30 -11.22 9.71
N GLU A 544 26.31 -10.63 9.04
CA GLU A 544 24.90 -11.03 9.09
C GLU A 544 24.41 -11.77 7.83
N GLY A 545 25.28 -11.85 6.82
CA GLY A 545 24.97 -12.35 5.49
C GLY A 545 24.30 -11.29 4.60
N TYR A 546 24.28 -11.57 3.30
CA TYR A 546 23.66 -10.73 2.29
C TYR A 546 22.35 -11.34 1.81
N LEU A 547 21.31 -10.51 1.72
CA LEU A 547 20.07 -10.78 1.01
C LEU A 547 20.16 -10.19 -0.39
N ILE A 548 19.89 -11.01 -1.41
CA ILE A 548 20.05 -10.66 -2.81
C ILE A 548 18.73 -10.21 -3.41
N VAL A 549 18.74 -9.04 -4.05
CA VAL A 549 17.63 -8.52 -4.86
C VAL A 549 18.12 -8.10 -6.25
N PRO A 550 17.26 -8.15 -7.29
CA PRO A 550 17.65 -7.67 -8.62
C PRO A 550 18.03 -6.18 -8.63
N CYS A 551 19.02 -5.84 -9.46
CA CYS A 551 19.36 -4.46 -9.79
C CYS A 551 18.92 -4.13 -11.23
N LEU A 552 18.03 -3.15 -11.37
CA LEU A 552 17.55 -2.70 -12.69
C LEU A 552 18.56 -1.80 -13.41
N ARG A 553 19.48 -1.17 -12.68
CA ARG A 553 20.59 -0.41 -13.26
C ARG A 553 21.62 -1.45 -13.75
N GLY A 554 22.07 -1.33 -15.01
CA GLY A 554 23.05 -2.28 -15.58
C GLY A 554 24.33 -2.39 -14.76
N VAL A 555 25.19 -3.36 -15.07
CA VAL A 555 26.41 -3.71 -14.31
C VAL A 555 27.34 -2.50 -14.14
N SER A 556 27.13 -1.76 -13.05
CA SER A 556 28.00 -0.69 -12.56
C SER A 556 27.61 -0.43 -11.10
N CYS A 557 28.00 -1.37 -10.24
CA CYS A 557 28.17 -1.18 -8.81
C CYS A 557 29.65 -1.35 -8.48
#